data_AF-A0A9D0IDP8-F1
#
_entry.id   AF-A0A9D0IDP8-F1
#
_cell.length_a   1.000
_cell.length_b   1.000
_cell.length_c   1.000
_cell.angle_alpha   90.00
_cell.angle_beta   90.00
_cell.angle_gamma   90.00
#
_symmetry.space_group_name_H-M   'P 1'
#
loop_
_entity.id
_entity.type
_entity.pdbx_description
1 polymer ?
#
loop_
_entity_poly.entity_id
_entity_poly.type
_entity_poly.pdbx_seq_one_letter_code
_entity_poly.pdbx_strand_id
1 'polypeptide(L)'
;MRGHREARRTVDPDSTRGLLLIALLVLIEALFSAGRSALINLRRGRLGERIGQRGAESPIVARLVEKPSRLLATTQIGIVLTAAMAVAVAALTLTPPLRQYLTDLGVPVTIAQPLAVGFIVLILAFALLILGQLVPEAVAARYADEIASFFARPLSLLSTLFLPLIGPTIWISDRLSLLMGGESVGGMAFITEEEIMTLVDAGEEEGTIEEDEAEMIHSVFALSDTIAREIMVPRIDIVALEVHTPLDEAVNKIIEAGHSRIPVYEGTIDNIVGILYAKDLLPLWRDNRRDLPLSQLLREAYFIPESKKVDELLEEM
;
A
#
# COMPACT_ATOMS: atom_id res chain seq x y z
N MET A 1 -9.72 -75.42 12.77
CA MET A 1 -9.66 -75.06 11.34
C MET A 1 -9.66 -73.54 11.25
N ARG A 2 -8.50 -72.96 10.90
CA ARG A 2 -8.29 -71.52 10.72
C ARG A 2 -8.93 -71.10 9.40
N GLY A 3 -9.79 -70.09 9.47
CA GLY A 3 -10.39 -69.45 8.30
C GLY A 3 -10.42 -67.94 8.51
N HIS A 4 -9.25 -67.33 8.72
CA HIS A 4 -9.09 -65.89 8.54
C HIS A 4 -9.33 -65.58 7.06
N ARG A 5 -10.57 -65.25 6.72
CA ARG A 5 -10.86 -64.48 5.52
C ARG A 5 -10.28 -63.09 5.75
N GLU A 6 -9.08 -62.87 5.23
CA GLU A 6 -8.60 -61.54 4.87
C GLU A 6 -9.62 -60.94 3.90
N ALA A 7 -10.60 -60.21 4.44
CA ALA A 7 -11.35 -59.26 3.66
C ALA A 7 -10.34 -58.20 3.23
N ARG A 8 -9.84 -58.32 1.99
CA ARG A 8 -9.20 -57.22 1.29
C ARG A 8 -10.10 -56.00 1.49
N ARG A 9 -9.65 -55.06 2.33
CA ARG A 9 -10.15 -53.68 2.40
C ARG A 9 -9.78 -53.00 1.07
N THR A 10 -10.43 -53.41 -0.03
CA THR A 10 -10.44 -52.60 -1.24
C THR A 10 -11.23 -51.36 -0.88
N VAL A 11 -10.57 -50.21 -0.86
CA VAL A 11 -11.22 -48.91 -0.79
C VAL A 11 -12.33 -48.90 -1.84
N ASP A 12 -13.56 -48.58 -1.42
CA ASP A 12 -14.71 -48.52 -2.30
C ASP A 12 -14.38 -47.60 -3.50
N PRO A 13 -14.58 -48.03 -4.77
CA PRO A 13 -14.32 -47.20 -5.94
C PRO A 13 -14.95 -45.80 -5.84
N ASP A 14 -16.09 -45.69 -5.17
CA ASP A 14 -16.80 -44.43 -4.99
C ASP A 14 -16.14 -43.50 -3.94
N SER A 15 -15.50 -44.05 -2.89
CA SER A 15 -14.68 -43.24 -1.95
C SER A 15 -13.41 -42.73 -2.61
N THR A 16 -12.82 -43.51 -3.52
CA THR A 16 -11.59 -43.11 -4.25
C THR A 16 -11.88 -41.96 -5.21
N ARG A 17 -13.03 -42.02 -5.91
CA ARG A 17 -13.52 -40.93 -6.76
C ARG A 17 -13.85 -39.67 -5.95
N GLY A 18 -14.46 -39.84 -4.77
CA GLY A 18 -14.72 -38.74 -3.84
C GLY A 18 -13.45 -38.01 -3.41
N LEU A 19 -12.39 -38.74 -3.05
CA LEU A 19 -11.09 -38.17 -2.69
C LEU A 19 -10.45 -37.38 -3.85
N LEU A 20 -10.51 -37.90 -5.08
CA LEU A 20 -10.01 -37.19 -6.26
C LEU A 20 -10.79 -35.90 -6.52
N LEU A 21 -12.12 -35.93 -6.35
CA LEU A 21 -12.96 -34.75 -6.50
C LEU A 21 -12.67 -33.70 -5.42
N ILE A 22 -12.48 -34.12 -4.16
CA ILE A 22 -12.09 -33.23 -3.07
C ILE A 22 -10.72 -32.61 -3.34
N ALA A 23 -9.74 -33.39 -3.79
CA ALA A 23 -8.42 -32.88 -4.12
C ALA A 23 -8.48 -31.84 -5.25
N LEU A 24 -9.32 -32.06 -6.27
CA LEU A 24 -9.57 -31.08 -7.33
C LEU A 24 -10.22 -29.80 -6.78
N LEU A 25 -11.20 -29.92 -5.87
CA LEU A 25 -11.85 -28.77 -5.26
C LEU A 25 -10.89 -27.95 -4.38
N VAL A 26 -10.03 -28.62 -3.61
CA VAL A 26 -8.95 -27.96 -2.84
C VAL A 26 -8.01 -27.20 -3.77
N LEU A 27 -7.64 -27.79 -4.93
CA LEU A 27 -6.79 -27.13 -5.91
C LEU A 27 -7.47 -25.89 -6.52
N ILE A 28 -8.78 -25.96 -6.80
CA ILE A 28 -9.55 -24.82 -7.31
C ILE A 28 -9.65 -23.72 -6.24
N GLU A 29 -9.86 -24.07 -4.97
CA GLU A 29 -9.85 -23.12 -3.86
C GLU A 29 -8.48 -22.44 -3.72
N ALA A 30 -7.40 -23.23 -3.75
CA ALA A 30 -6.02 -22.74 -3.75
C ALA A 30 -5.76 -21.75 -4.89
N LEU A 31 -6.31 -22.03 -6.07
CA LEU A 31 -6.23 -21.15 -7.23
C LEU A 31 -6.93 -19.81 -6.94
N PHE A 32 -8.16 -19.82 -6.42
CA PHE A 32 -8.87 -18.60 -6.06
C PHE A 32 -8.18 -17.80 -4.96
N SER A 33 -7.68 -18.47 -3.93
CA SER A 33 -6.99 -17.87 -2.80
C SER A 33 -5.65 -17.25 -3.21
N ALA A 34 -4.85 -17.95 -4.03
CA ALA A 34 -3.65 -17.39 -4.64
C ALA A 34 -3.96 -16.16 -5.50
N GLY A 35 -5.00 -16.23 -6.34
CA GLY A 35 -5.44 -15.10 -7.17
C GLY A 35 -5.86 -13.89 -6.32
N ARG A 36 -6.57 -14.11 -5.21
CA ARG A 36 -6.94 -13.05 -4.26
C ARG A 36 -5.71 -12.40 -3.63
N SER A 37 -4.78 -13.18 -3.09
CA SER A 37 -3.56 -12.66 -2.46
C SER A 37 -2.68 -11.90 -3.46
N ALA A 38 -2.56 -12.39 -4.70
CA ALA A 38 -1.84 -11.68 -5.76
C ALA A 38 -2.46 -10.31 -6.09
N LEU A 39 -3.80 -10.21 -6.10
CA LEU A 39 -4.50 -8.93 -6.33
C LEU A 39 -4.30 -7.92 -5.20
N ILE A 40 -4.25 -8.38 -3.95
CA ILE A 40 -4.04 -7.52 -2.78
C ILE A 40 -2.60 -6.99 -2.75
N ASN A 41 -1.64 -7.86 -3.07
CA ASN A 41 -0.21 -7.54 -3.01
C ASN A 41 0.36 -6.89 -4.28
N LEU A 42 -0.47 -6.69 -5.31
CA LEU A 42 -0.09 -6.01 -6.55
C LEU A 42 0.22 -4.54 -6.27
N ARG A 43 1.50 -4.17 -6.28
CA ARG A 43 1.95 -2.78 -6.14
C ARG A 43 1.67 -2.02 -7.45
N ARG A 44 0.71 -1.07 -7.42
CA ARG A 44 0.37 -0.21 -8.57
C ARG A 44 1.59 0.44 -9.23
N GLY A 45 2.62 0.81 -8.46
CA GLY A 45 3.84 1.47 -8.96
C GLY A 45 4.72 0.62 -9.89
N ARG A 46 4.84 -0.70 -9.68
CA ARG A 46 5.70 -1.57 -10.52
C ARG A 46 5.03 -2.02 -11.82
N LEU A 47 3.69 -2.03 -11.84
CA LEU A 47 2.94 -2.38 -13.03
C LEU A 47 3.04 -1.28 -14.10
N GLY A 48 3.01 0.00 -13.69
CA GLY A 48 3.21 1.15 -14.59
C GLY A 48 4.56 1.12 -15.32
N GLU A 49 5.63 0.74 -14.62
CA GLU A 49 6.97 0.57 -15.18
C GLU A 49 7.05 -0.57 -16.22
N ARG A 50 6.43 -1.71 -15.94
CA ARG A 50 6.39 -2.85 -16.88
C ARG A 50 5.45 -2.64 -18.07
N ILE A 51 4.37 -1.87 -17.90
CA ILE A 51 3.46 -1.45 -18.98
C ILE A 51 4.21 -0.58 -20.01
N GLY A 52 5.18 0.23 -19.57
CA GLY A 52 6.05 1.01 -20.46
C GLY A 52 7.09 0.20 -21.23
N GLN A 53 7.56 -0.93 -20.68
CA GLN A 53 8.67 -1.70 -21.25
C GLN A 53 8.26 -2.95 -22.05
N ARG A 54 7.10 -3.54 -21.77
CA ARG A 54 6.52 -4.65 -22.57
C ARG A 54 5.26 -4.16 -23.27
N GLY A 55 5.43 -3.56 -24.43
CA GLY A 55 4.33 -3.31 -25.35
C GLY A 55 3.47 -4.58 -25.50
N ALA A 56 2.20 -4.45 -25.14
CA ALA A 56 1.13 -5.46 -25.28
C ALA A 56 0.88 -6.48 -24.15
N GLU A 57 0.91 -6.07 -22.87
CA GLU A 57 0.05 -6.73 -21.86
C GLU A 57 -1.16 -5.87 -21.45
N SER A 58 -2.14 -5.93 -22.36
CA SER A 58 -3.60 -5.81 -22.26
C SER A 58 -4.23 -4.71 -21.37
N PRO A 59 -5.11 -3.85 -21.93
CA PRO A 59 -5.98 -2.94 -21.16
C PRO A 59 -6.88 -3.64 -20.12
N ILE A 60 -6.92 -4.98 -20.13
CA ILE A 60 -7.55 -5.81 -19.11
C ILE A 60 -6.82 -5.69 -17.77
N VAL A 61 -5.49 -5.71 -17.73
CA VAL A 61 -4.73 -5.59 -16.47
C VAL A 61 -4.91 -4.21 -15.83
N ALA A 62 -4.99 -3.15 -16.65
CA ALA A 62 -5.33 -1.81 -16.19
C ALA A 62 -6.74 -1.75 -15.57
N ARG A 63 -7.75 -2.40 -16.18
CA ARG A 63 -9.11 -2.50 -15.61
C ARG A 63 -9.17 -3.33 -14.32
N LEU A 64 -8.27 -4.30 -14.13
CA LEU A 64 -8.15 -5.04 -12.87
C LEU A 64 -7.72 -4.13 -11.72
N VAL A 65 -6.88 -3.14 -11.99
CA VAL A 65 -6.40 -2.14 -11.01
C VAL A 65 -7.44 -1.05 -10.72
N GLU A 66 -8.33 -0.75 -11.67
CA GLU A 66 -9.39 0.25 -11.52
C GLU A 66 -10.56 -0.22 -10.62
N LYS A 67 -10.88 -1.52 -10.57
CA LYS A 67 -12.00 -2.05 -9.75
C LYS A 67 -11.64 -3.35 -9.00
N PRO A 68 -10.67 -3.32 -8.07
CA PRO A 68 -10.21 -4.52 -7.36
C PRO A 68 -11.31 -5.11 -6.47
N SER A 69 -12.18 -4.29 -5.88
CA SER A 69 -13.27 -4.72 -4.98
C SER A 69 -14.20 -5.76 -5.62
N ARG A 70 -14.50 -5.67 -6.92
CA ARG A 70 -15.30 -6.68 -7.64
C ARG A 70 -14.57 -8.02 -7.80
N LEU A 71 -13.27 -7.98 -8.06
CA LEU A 71 -12.45 -9.18 -8.27
C LEU A 71 -12.16 -9.87 -6.94
N LEU A 72 -11.93 -9.10 -5.88
CA LEU A 72 -11.83 -9.58 -4.50
C LEU A 72 -13.14 -10.22 -4.05
N ALA A 73 -14.30 -9.64 -4.38
CA ALA A 73 -15.59 -10.27 -4.10
C ALA A 73 -15.80 -11.56 -4.91
N THR A 74 -15.40 -11.58 -6.20
CA THR A 74 -15.51 -12.77 -7.06
C THR A 74 -14.67 -13.94 -6.52
N THR A 75 -13.41 -13.66 -6.17
CA THR A 75 -12.52 -14.67 -5.58
C THR A 75 -13.05 -15.17 -4.24
N GLN A 76 -13.58 -14.28 -3.39
CA GLN A 76 -14.18 -14.68 -2.11
C GLN A 76 -15.37 -15.63 -2.30
N ILE A 77 -16.27 -15.30 -3.22
CA ILE A 77 -17.42 -16.16 -3.54
C ILE A 77 -16.91 -17.51 -4.08
N GLY A 78 -15.90 -17.49 -4.94
CA GLY A 78 -15.24 -18.70 -5.44
C GLY A 78 -14.73 -19.58 -4.30
N ILE A 79 -13.93 -19.04 -3.38
CA ILE A 79 -13.40 -19.76 -2.21
C ILE A 79 -14.54 -20.40 -1.41
N VAL A 80 -15.55 -19.60 -1.02
CA VAL A 80 -16.67 -20.08 -0.20
C VAL A 80 -17.46 -21.19 -0.88
N LEU A 81 -17.81 -21.02 -2.17
CA LEU A 81 -18.55 -22.03 -2.92
C LEU A 81 -17.75 -23.32 -3.09
N THR A 82 -16.45 -23.21 -3.39
CA THR A 82 -15.59 -24.37 -3.61
C THR A 82 -15.38 -25.15 -2.31
N ALA A 83 -15.14 -24.46 -1.20
CA ALA A 83 -15.05 -25.05 0.13
C ALA A 83 -16.36 -25.73 0.55
N ALA A 84 -17.51 -25.09 0.34
CA ALA A 84 -18.81 -25.66 0.65
C ALA A 84 -19.08 -26.94 -0.16
N MET A 85 -18.73 -26.94 -1.45
CA MET A 85 -18.83 -28.14 -2.30
C MET A 85 -17.88 -29.25 -1.83
N ALA A 86 -16.64 -28.92 -1.43
CA ALA A 86 -15.69 -29.91 -0.92
C ALA A 86 -16.22 -30.57 0.36
N VAL A 87 -16.77 -29.78 1.29
CA VAL A 87 -17.40 -30.26 2.51
C VAL A 87 -18.61 -31.15 2.21
N ALA A 88 -19.47 -30.75 1.28
CA ALA A 88 -20.63 -31.56 0.87
C ALA A 88 -20.21 -32.91 0.25
N VAL A 89 -19.24 -32.90 -0.66
CA VAL A 89 -18.70 -34.12 -1.29
C VAL A 89 -18.06 -35.03 -0.23
N ALA A 90 -17.26 -34.48 0.68
CA ALA A 90 -16.65 -35.25 1.76
C ALA A 90 -17.68 -35.86 2.71
N ALA A 91 -18.71 -35.09 3.06
CA ALA A 91 -19.82 -35.58 3.88
C ALA A 91 -20.53 -36.77 3.22
N LEU A 92 -20.72 -36.75 1.90
CA LEU A 92 -21.39 -37.83 1.16
C LEU A 92 -20.49 -39.04 0.90
N THR A 93 -19.19 -38.84 0.67
CA THR A 93 -18.28 -39.91 0.18
C THR A 93 -17.38 -40.51 1.27
N LEU A 94 -16.98 -39.73 2.27
CA LEU A 94 -16.04 -40.15 3.32
C LEU A 94 -16.75 -40.52 4.63
N THR A 95 -17.94 -39.97 4.90
CA THR A 95 -18.70 -40.27 6.13
C THR A 95 -19.17 -41.72 6.21
N PRO A 96 -19.75 -42.32 5.14
CA PRO A 96 -20.24 -43.70 5.22
C PRO A 96 -19.20 -44.74 5.67
N PRO A 97 -17.96 -44.78 5.14
CA PRO A 97 -16.96 -45.76 5.58
C PRO A 97 -16.48 -45.50 7.00
N LEU A 98 -16.31 -44.24 7.41
CA LEU A 98 -15.91 -43.91 8.78
C LEU A 98 -17.00 -44.27 9.79
N ARG A 99 -18.27 -44.00 9.47
CA ARG A 99 -19.41 -44.40 10.28
C ARG A 99 -19.46 -45.92 10.44
N GLN A 100 -19.28 -46.68 9.36
CA GLN A 100 -19.28 -48.14 9.41
C GLN A 100 -18.15 -48.66 10.32
N TYR A 101 -16.96 -48.08 10.21
CA TYR A 101 -15.85 -48.40 11.10
C TYR A 101 -16.20 -48.14 12.58
N LEU A 102 -16.82 -47.00 12.90
CA LEU A 102 -17.25 -46.71 14.28
C LEU A 102 -18.32 -47.68 14.78
N THR A 103 -19.27 -48.09 13.92
CA THR A 103 -20.29 -49.06 14.30
C THR A 103 -19.71 -50.46 14.50
N ASP A 104 -18.69 -50.84 13.73
CA ASP A 104 -17.97 -52.11 13.91
C ASP A 104 -17.20 -52.15 15.25
N LEU A 105 -16.80 -50.98 15.77
CA LEU A 105 -16.23 -50.82 17.11
C LEU A 105 -17.29 -50.85 18.25
N GLY A 106 -18.58 -50.98 17.92
CA GLY A 106 -19.67 -51.04 18.90
C GLY A 106 -20.30 -49.68 19.25
N VAL A 107 -19.97 -48.61 18.53
CA VAL A 107 -20.62 -47.30 18.72
C VAL A 107 -22.05 -47.34 18.16
N PRO A 108 -23.07 -46.91 18.91
CA PRO A 108 -24.44 -46.81 18.39
C PRO A 108 -24.53 -45.94 17.14
N VAL A 109 -25.31 -46.36 16.15
CA VAL A 109 -25.45 -45.67 14.84
C VAL A 109 -25.86 -44.20 15.01
N THR A 110 -26.69 -43.89 16.02
CA THR A 110 -27.15 -42.54 16.35
C THR A 110 -26.01 -41.58 16.75
N ILE A 111 -24.93 -42.11 17.32
CA ILE A 111 -23.74 -41.34 17.74
C ILE A 111 -22.65 -41.43 16.67
N ALA A 112 -22.50 -42.58 16.01
CA ALA A 112 -21.49 -42.81 14.98
C ALA A 112 -21.64 -41.85 13.78
N GLN A 113 -22.89 -41.53 13.38
CA GLN A 113 -23.15 -40.60 12.27
C GLN A 113 -22.65 -39.17 12.53
N PRO A 114 -23.12 -38.45 13.57
CA PRO A 114 -22.65 -37.08 13.82
C PRO A 114 -21.16 -37.03 14.16
N LEU A 115 -20.62 -38.06 14.84
CA LEU A 115 -19.20 -38.14 15.16
C LEU A 115 -18.33 -38.27 13.89
N ALA A 116 -18.74 -39.13 12.94
CA ALA A 116 -18.04 -39.28 11.67
C ALA A 116 -18.09 -37.99 10.84
N VAL A 117 -19.26 -37.35 10.73
CA VAL A 117 -19.41 -36.07 10.01
C VAL A 117 -18.52 -35.00 10.65
N GLY A 118 -18.60 -34.81 11.97
CA GLY A 118 -17.81 -33.81 12.67
C GLY A 118 -16.31 -34.02 12.49
N PHE A 119 -15.84 -35.26 12.59
CA PHE A 119 -14.43 -35.58 12.40
C PHE A 119 -13.93 -35.30 10.97
N ILE A 120 -14.70 -35.68 9.95
CA ILE A 120 -14.34 -35.44 8.55
C ILE A 120 -14.37 -33.95 8.22
N VAL A 121 -15.41 -33.24 8.66
CA VAL A 121 -15.52 -31.79 8.46
C VAL A 121 -14.35 -31.07 9.13
N LEU A 122 -13.96 -31.48 10.33
CA LEU A 122 -12.82 -30.89 11.04
C LEU A 122 -11.50 -31.09 10.27
N ILE A 123 -11.19 -32.32 9.88
CA ILE A 123 -9.97 -32.61 9.11
C ILE A 123 -9.96 -31.87 7.79
N LEU A 124 -11.09 -31.88 7.08
CA LEU A 124 -11.19 -31.20 5.80
C LEU A 124 -11.08 -29.69 5.96
N ALA A 125 -11.71 -29.09 6.98
CA ALA A 125 -11.57 -27.66 7.26
C ALA A 125 -10.11 -27.27 7.50
N PHE A 126 -9.35 -28.07 8.27
CA PHE A 126 -7.91 -27.87 8.42
C PHE A 126 -7.15 -28.00 7.08
N ALA A 127 -7.51 -28.98 6.25
CA ALA A 127 -6.88 -29.15 4.95
C ALA A 127 -7.18 -28.00 3.98
N LEU A 128 -8.42 -27.52 3.92
CA LEU A 128 -8.82 -26.35 3.11
C LEU A 128 -8.14 -25.09 3.61
N LEU A 129 -8.07 -24.89 4.93
CA LEU A 129 -7.38 -23.74 5.53
C LEU A 129 -5.88 -23.73 5.17
N ILE A 130 -5.18 -24.86 5.33
CA ILE A 130 -3.73 -24.90 5.11
C ILE A 130 -3.40 -24.96 3.62
N LEU A 131 -3.94 -25.96 2.91
CA LEU A 131 -3.59 -26.26 1.53
C LEU A 131 -4.38 -25.41 0.53
N GLY A 132 -5.62 -25.05 0.87
CA GLY A 132 -6.49 -24.24 0.04
C GLY A 132 -6.31 -22.73 0.24
N GLN A 133 -5.80 -22.28 1.39
CA GLN A 133 -5.71 -20.85 1.71
C GLN A 133 -4.30 -20.41 2.13
N LEU A 134 -3.84 -20.79 3.32
CA LEU A 134 -2.61 -20.23 3.92
C LEU A 134 -1.36 -20.41 3.05
N VAL A 135 -1.13 -21.62 2.53
CA VAL A 135 0.03 -21.91 1.67
C VAL A 135 -0.08 -21.17 0.32
N PRO A 136 -1.19 -21.27 -0.43
CA PRO A 136 -1.39 -20.49 -1.65
C PRO A 136 -1.24 -18.98 -1.46
N GLU A 137 -1.77 -18.41 -0.38
CA GLU A 137 -1.68 -16.97 -0.10
C GLU A 137 -0.25 -16.52 0.17
N ALA A 138 0.49 -17.29 0.95
CA ALA A 138 1.89 -17.01 1.26
C ALA A 138 2.78 -17.08 0.01
N VAL A 139 2.53 -18.05 -0.88
CA VAL A 139 3.24 -18.15 -2.17
C VAL A 139 2.84 -16.99 -3.08
N ALA A 140 1.54 -16.68 -3.17
CA ALA A 140 1.04 -15.63 -4.03
C ALA A 140 1.50 -14.23 -3.63
N ALA A 141 1.66 -13.97 -2.33
CA ALA A 141 2.21 -12.71 -1.84
C ALA A 141 3.65 -12.48 -2.32
N ARG A 142 4.45 -13.55 -2.47
CA ARG A 142 5.84 -13.46 -2.95
C ARG A 142 5.95 -13.30 -4.47
N TYR A 143 5.02 -13.90 -5.23
CA TYR A 143 5.03 -13.92 -6.70
C TYR A 143 3.82 -13.19 -7.30
N ALA A 144 3.40 -12.09 -6.67
CA ALA A 144 2.16 -11.39 -6.98
C ALA A 144 2.06 -10.93 -8.44
N ASP A 145 3.14 -10.42 -9.02
CA ASP A 145 3.17 -9.92 -10.41
C ASP A 145 2.93 -11.03 -11.46
N GLU A 146 3.56 -12.19 -11.27
CA GLU A 146 3.49 -13.32 -12.20
C GLU A 146 2.14 -14.03 -12.10
N ILE A 147 1.66 -14.22 -10.87
CA ILE A 147 0.37 -14.85 -10.61
C ILE A 147 -0.77 -13.93 -11.06
N ALA A 148 -0.72 -12.64 -10.77
CA ALA A 148 -1.78 -11.74 -11.18
C ALA A 148 -1.95 -11.63 -12.70
N SER A 149 -0.85 -11.62 -13.47
CA SER A 149 -0.93 -11.56 -14.94
C SER A 149 -1.55 -12.83 -15.54
N PHE A 150 -1.20 -14.01 -15.03
CA PHE A 150 -1.82 -15.29 -15.41
C PHE A 150 -3.32 -15.32 -15.06
N PHE A 151 -3.68 -14.82 -13.89
CA PHE A 151 -5.05 -14.85 -13.37
C PHE A 151 -5.96 -13.72 -13.87
N ALA A 152 -5.39 -12.67 -14.46
CA ALA A 152 -6.14 -11.49 -14.90
C ALA A 152 -7.28 -11.84 -15.87
N ARG A 153 -7.01 -12.69 -16.87
CA ARG A 153 -8.01 -13.06 -17.89
C ARG A 153 -9.08 -14.02 -17.35
N PRO A 154 -8.75 -15.14 -16.68
CA PRO A 154 -9.75 -16.04 -16.09
C PRO A 154 -10.68 -15.32 -15.12
N LEU A 155 -10.12 -14.46 -14.26
CA LEU A 155 -10.88 -13.79 -13.21
C LEU A 155 -11.76 -12.67 -13.74
N SER A 156 -11.33 -11.95 -14.79
CA SER A 156 -12.17 -10.98 -15.49
C SER A 156 -13.40 -11.65 -16.14
N LEU A 157 -13.25 -12.85 -16.68
CA LEU A 157 -14.36 -13.60 -17.27
C LEU A 157 -15.34 -14.09 -16.19
N LEU A 158 -14.79 -14.63 -15.09
CA LEU A 158 -15.58 -15.11 -13.96
C LEU A 158 -16.32 -13.98 -13.25
N SER A 159 -15.69 -12.82 -13.05
CA SER A 159 -16.34 -11.66 -12.43
C SER A 159 -17.49 -11.08 -13.27
N THR A 160 -17.46 -11.30 -14.58
CA THR A 160 -18.58 -10.96 -15.48
C THR A 160 -19.73 -11.93 -15.32
N LEU A 161 -19.44 -13.22 -15.19
CA LEU A 161 -20.45 -14.26 -14.93
C LEU A 161 -21.12 -14.08 -13.56
N PHE A 162 -20.34 -13.74 -12.52
CA PHE A 162 -20.85 -13.53 -11.16
C PHE A 162 -21.38 -12.11 -10.89
N LEU A 163 -21.39 -11.22 -11.90
CA LEU A 163 -21.89 -9.85 -11.77
C LEU A 163 -23.31 -9.73 -11.16
N PRO A 164 -24.33 -10.53 -11.54
CA PRO A 164 -25.65 -10.42 -10.94
C PRO A 164 -25.68 -10.82 -9.46
N LEU A 165 -24.70 -11.59 -9.00
CA LEU A 165 -24.57 -12.00 -7.60
C LEU A 165 -23.79 -10.97 -6.78
N ILE A 166 -22.74 -10.40 -7.36
CA ILE A 166 -21.86 -9.43 -6.69
C ILE A 166 -22.54 -8.07 -6.49
N GLY A 167 -23.32 -7.60 -7.48
CA GLY A 167 -23.96 -6.29 -7.43
C GLY A 167 -24.83 -6.07 -6.16
N PRO A 168 -25.76 -6.98 -5.85
CA PRO A 168 -26.54 -6.94 -4.62
C PRO A 168 -25.68 -7.05 -3.36
N THR A 169 -24.64 -7.89 -3.35
CA THR A 169 -23.75 -8.04 -2.19
C THR A 169 -23.01 -6.74 -1.87
N ILE A 170 -22.42 -6.08 -2.87
CA ILE A 170 -21.77 -4.78 -2.68
C ILE A 170 -22.79 -3.74 -2.19
N TRP A 171 -23.99 -3.70 -2.78
CA TRP A 171 -25.04 -2.78 -2.37
C TRP A 171 -25.48 -2.99 -0.90
N ILE A 172 -25.63 -4.25 -0.47
CA ILE A 172 -25.96 -4.59 0.92
C ILE A 172 -24.81 -4.20 1.85
N SER A 173 -23.58 -4.52 1.49
CA SER A 173 -22.38 -4.19 2.28
C SER A 173 -22.20 -2.68 2.44
N ASP A 174 -22.30 -1.91 1.36
CA ASP A 174 -22.21 -0.44 1.41
C ASP A 174 -23.35 0.14 2.26
N ARG A 175 -24.58 -0.39 2.15
CA ARG A 175 -25.71 0.12 2.94
C ARG A 175 -25.57 -0.19 4.43
N LEU A 176 -25.04 -1.35 4.78
CA LEU A 176 -24.73 -1.72 6.17
C LEU A 176 -23.58 -0.89 6.74
N SER A 177 -22.50 -0.69 5.99
CA SER A 177 -21.38 0.16 6.42
C SER A 177 -21.82 1.59 6.68
N LEU A 178 -22.64 2.17 5.79
CA LEU A 178 -23.20 3.52 5.97
C LEU A 178 -24.13 3.62 7.20
N LEU A 179 -24.81 2.53 7.59
CA LEU A 179 -25.62 2.49 8.82
C LEU A 179 -24.76 2.42 10.08
N MET A 180 -23.53 1.92 9.98
CA MET A 180 -22.56 1.83 11.08
C MET A 180 -21.59 3.02 11.12
N GLY A 181 -21.76 4.02 10.24
CA GLY A 181 -20.89 5.20 10.17
C GLY A 181 -19.56 4.98 9.45
N GLY A 182 -19.40 3.87 8.73
CA GLY A 182 -18.22 3.58 7.92
C GLY A 182 -18.33 4.07 6.48
N GLU A 183 -17.18 4.14 5.80
CA GLU A 183 -17.10 4.48 4.38
C GLU A 183 -17.46 3.29 3.46
N SER A 184 -17.62 3.56 2.16
CA SER A 184 -17.97 2.54 1.17
C SER A 184 -16.89 1.46 1.09
N VAL A 185 -17.32 0.19 1.15
CA VAL A 185 -16.46 -1.00 1.02
C VAL A 185 -15.92 -1.14 -0.41
N GLY A 186 -16.48 -0.40 -1.36
CA GLY A 186 -16.16 -0.46 -2.78
C GLY A 186 -14.91 0.33 -3.21
N GLY A 187 -14.51 1.36 -2.46
CA GLY A 187 -13.26 2.08 -2.67
C GLY A 187 -12.16 1.42 -1.87
N MET A 188 -10.98 1.17 -2.47
CA MET A 188 -9.81 0.89 -1.64
C MET A 188 -9.68 2.02 -0.64
N ALA A 189 -9.44 1.68 0.63
CA ALA A 189 -8.99 2.62 1.64
C ALA A 189 -7.93 3.50 0.97
N PHE A 190 -8.27 4.77 0.78
CA PHE A 190 -7.28 5.73 0.35
C PHE A 190 -6.30 5.78 1.51
N ILE A 191 -5.09 5.28 1.31
CA ILE A 191 -4.03 5.40 2.32
C ILE A 191 -3.86 6.90 2.51
N THR A 192 -4.32 7.40 3.64
CA THR A 192 -4.23 8.82 3.98
C THR A 192 -2.82 9.12 4.48
N GLU A 193 -2.47 10.39 4.55
CA GLU A 193 -1.20 10.81 5.14
C GLU A 193 -1.02 10.26 6.55
N GLU A 194 -2.09 10.26 7.36
CA GLU A 194 -2.09 9.71 8.71
C GLU A 194 -1.81 8.20 8.73
N GLU A 195 -2.31 7.45 7.74
CA GLU A 195 -2.05 6.02 7.63
C GLU A 195 -0.59 5.77 7.21
N ILE A 196 -0.01 6.61 6.34
CA ILE A 196 1.43 6.54 6.01
C ILE A 196 2.28 6.84 7.25
N MET A 197 1.96 7.89 8.02
CA MET A 197 2.70 8.23 9.24
C MET A 197 2.63 7.10 10.27
N THR A 198 1.44 6.49 10.44
CA THR A 198 1.27 5.34 11.33
C THR A 198 2.17 4.15 10.93
N LEU A 199 2.37 3.92 9.64
CA LEU A 199 3.26 2.86 9.15
C LEU A 199 4.74 3.19 9.36
N VAL A 200 5.12 4.47 9.28
CA VAL A 200 6.49 4.93 9.57
C VAL A 200 6.80 4.74 11.04
N ASP A 201 5.89 5.17 11.93
CA ASP A 201 6.04 5.03 13.38
C ASP A 201 6.15 3.54 13.79
N ALA A 202 5.32 2.68 13.19
CA ALA A 202 5.42 1.23 13.42
C ALA A 202 6.75 0.65 12.91
N GLY A 203 7.26 1.16 11.78
CA GLY A 203 8.54 0.76 11.22
C GLY A 203 9.73 1.14 12.11
N GLU A 204 9.67 2.30 12.75
CA GLU A 204 10.63 2.78 13.74
C GLU A 204 10.60 1.90 15.01
N GLU A 205 9.41 1.63 15.57
CA GLU A 205 9.25 0.78 16.76
C GLU A 205 9.76 -0.65 16.54
N GLU A 206 9.53 -1.21 15.35
CA GLU A 206 10.02 -2.54 14.97
C GLU A 206 11.52 -2.56 14.59
N GLY A 207 12.18 -1.39 14.55
CA GLY A 207 13.58 -1.23 14.20
C GLY A 207 13.90 -1.50 12.72
N THR A 208 12.88 -1.38 11.86
CA THR A 208 13.01 -1.51 10.40
C THR A 208 13.32 -0.19 9.69
N ILE A 209 13.04 0.93 10.36
CA ILE A 209 13.36 2.31 9.95
C ILE A 209 14.20 2.92 11.08
N GLU A 210 15.25 3.65 10.73
CA GLU A 210 16.07 4.37 11.73
C GLU A 210 15.37 5.66 12.21
N GLU A 211 15.65 6.10 13.43
CA GLU A 211 15.04 7.32 14.03
C GLU A 211 15.24 8.56 13.14
N ASP A 212 16.46 8.76 12.63
CA ASP A 212 16.80 9.86 11.71
C ASP A 212 16.01 9.78 10.39
N GLU A 213 15.71 8.57 9.90
CA GLU A 213 14.91 8.37 8.68
C GLU A 213 13.43 8.67 8.91
N ALA A 214 12.89 8.25 10.06
CA ALA A 214 11.52 8.58 10.46
C ALA A 214 11.34 10.10 10.64
N GLU A 215 12.28 10.76 11.32
CA GLU A 215 12.26 12.23 11.50
C GLU A 215 12.31 12.97 10.16
N MET A 216 13.13 12.51 9.21
CA MET A 216 13.15 13.07 7.85
C MET A 216 11.80 12.93 7.15
N ILE A 217 11.16 11.75 7.24
CA ILE A 217 9.86 11.52 6.60
C ILE A 217 8.81 12.46 7.19
N HIS A 218 8.70 12.54 8.51
CA HIS A 218 7.80 13.47 9.20
C HIS A 218 8.05 14.93 8.78
N SER A 219 9.33 15.33 8.67
CA SER A 219 9.72 16.67 8.26
C SER A 219 9.31 17.01 6.82
N VAL A 220 9.35 16.04 5.91
CA VAL A 220 8.92 16.24 4.51
C VAL A 220 7.41 16.52 4.42
N PHE A 221 6.60 15.78 5.19
CA PHE A 221 5.17 16.04 5.25
C PHE A 221 4.87 17.39 5.89
N ALA A 222 5.52 17.70 7.02
CA ALA A 222 5.39 19.01 7.67
C ALA A 222 5.80 20.18 6.76
N LEU A 223 6.82 20.01 5.92
CA LEU A 223 7.28 21.04 4.98
C LEU A 223 6.19 21.48 3.99
N SER A 224 5.39 20.51 3.52
CA SER A 224 4.27 20.74 2.59
C SER A 224 3.17 21.58 3.26
N ASP A 225 3.08 21.53 4.59
CA ASP A 225 2.13 22.32 5.35
C ASP A 225 2.65 23.66 5.87
N THR A 226 3.96 23.77 6.00
CA THR A 226 4.64 24.95 6.52
C THR A 226 4.49 26.14 5.55
N ILE A 227 4.22 27.32 6.10
CA ILE A 227 4.18 28.58 5.34
C ILE A 227 5.47 29.38 5.52
N ALA A 228 5.80 30.23 4.55
CA ALA A 228 7.01 31.06 4.56
C ALA A 228 7.15 31.90 5.84
N ARG A 229 6.04 32.38 6.41
CA ARG A 229 6.03 33.10 7.70
C ARG A 229 6.65 32.32 8.86
N GLU A 230 6.52 30.99 8.88
CA GLU A 230 6.99 30.14 9.98
C GLU A 230 8.51 29.94 9.94
N ILE A 231 9.13 30.14 8.78
CA ILE A 231 10.58 29.92 8.56
C ILE A 231 11.36 31.21 8.25
N MET A 232 10.68 32.36 8.11
CA MET A 232 11.35 33.63 7.79
C MET A 232 12.11 34.19 9.00
N VAL A 233 13.19 34.94 8.74
CA VAL A 233 13.84 35.75 9.78
C VAL A 233 12.95 36.95 10.10
N PRO A 234 12.55 37.17 11.37
CA PRO A 234 11.71 38.30 11.75
C PRO A 234 12.35 39.64 11.39
N ARG A 235 11.53 40.63 11.02
CA ARG A 235 11.97 41.96 10.56
C ARG A 235 12.98 42.65 11.48
N ILE A 236 12.80 42.52 12.79
CA ILE A 236 13.66 43.15 13.81
C ILE A 236 15.05 42.52 13.90
N ASP A 237 15.19 41.29 13.40
CA ASP A 237 16.42 40.50 13.44
C ASP A 237 17.16 40.51 12.09
N ILE A 238 16.61 41.22 11.08
CA ILE A 238 17.24 41.32 9.76
C ILE A 238 18.50 42.20 9.85
N VAL A 239 19.65 41.62 9.52
CA VAL A 239 20.86 42.39 9.21
C VAL A 239 20.71 42.95 7.79
N ALA A 240 20.45 44.25 7.67
CA ALA A 240 20.32 44.96 6.39
C ALA A 240 21.32 46.12 6.26
N LEU A 241 21.56 46.58 5.03
CA LEU A 241 22.41 47.73 4.71
C LEU A 241 21.58 48.85 4.08
N GLU A 242 21.94 50.10 4.37
CA GLU A 242 21.33 51.25 3.70
C GLU A 242 22.09 51.55 2.40
N VAL A 243 21.39 51.92 1.32
CA VAL A 243 21.95 52.04 -0.05
C VAL A 243 23.12 53.03 -0.19
N HIS A 244 23.18 54.05 0.66
CA HIS A 244 24.23 55.06 0.72
C HIS A 244 25.36 54.70 1.69
N THR A 245 25.32 53.53 2.34
CA THR A 245 26.41 53.05 3.19
C THR A 245 27.69 52.92 2.35
N PRO A 246 28.83 53.50 2.78
CA PRO A 246 30.11 53.35 2.09
C PRO A 246 30.51 51.87 1.96
N LEU A 247 31.15 51.52 0.83
CA LEU A 247 31.49 50.13 0.52
C LEU A 247 32.37 49.47 1.60
N ASP A 248 33.34 50.20 2.15
CA ASP A 248 34.21 49.70 3.22
C ASP A 248 33.43 49.40 4.52
N GLU A 249 32.43 50.22 4.87
CA GLU A 249 31.56 49.99 6.02
C GLU A 249 30.64 48.80 5.79
N ALA A 250 30.08 48.68 4.58
CA ALA A 250 29.25 47.55 4.18
C ALA A 250 30.01 46.23 4.29
N VAL A 251 31.28 46.20 3.85
CA VAL A 251 32.14 45.01 3.96
C VAL A 251 32.38 44.63 5.41
N ASN A 252 32.69 45.60 6.29
CA ASN A 252 32.87 45.33 7.71
C ASN A 252 31.61 44.72 8.33
N LYS A 253 30.44 45.27 8.01
CA LYS A 253 29.15 44.75 8.50
C LYS A 253 28.86 43.33 8.00
N ILE A 254 29.18 43.04 6.74
CA ILE A 254 29.04 41.68 6.16
C ILE A 254 29.95 40.69 6.89
N ILE A 255 31.20 41.06 7.15
CA ILE A 255 32.17 40.20 7.85
C ILE A 255 31.72 39.95 9.29
N GLU A 256 31.26 40.98 9.98
CA GLU A 256 30.76 40.87 11.36
C GLU A 256 29.52 39.97 11.44
N ALA A 257 28.59 40.09 10.49
CA ALA A 257 27.37 39.28 10.45
C ALA A 257 27.60 37.85 9.93
N GLY A 258 28.64 37.61 9.12
CA GLY A 258 28.94 36.30 8.55
C GLY A 258 27.94 35.80 7.50
N HIS A 259 27.08 36.68 6.96
CA HIS A 259 26.04 36.31 6.00
C HIS A 259 26.52 36.42 4.55
N SER A 260 26.09 35.48 3.70
CA SER A 260 26.45 35.46 2.26
C SER A 260 25.63 36.44 1.41
N ARG A 261 24.42 36.80 1.85
CA ARG A 261 23.47 37.67 1.16
C ARG A 261 22.90 38.65 2.18
N ILE A 262 22.91 39.94 1.86
CA ILE A 262 22.39 40.99 2.74
C ILE A 262 21.38 41.85 1.96
N PRO A 263 20.16 42.04 2.46
CA PRO A 263 19.21 42.97 1.87
C PRO A 263 19.68 44.41 2.02
N VAL A 264 19.51 45.19 0.96
CA VAL A 264 19.84 46.61 0.91
C VAL A 264 18.56 47.42 0.78
N TYR A 265 18.38 48.42 1.64
CA TYR A 265 17.19 49.25 1.70
C TYR A 265 17.50 50.73 1.45
N GLU A 266 16.48 51.50 1.08
CA GLU A 266 16.58 52.96 0.92
C GLU A 266 15.59 53.65 1.84
N GLY A 267 16.10 54.49 2.74
CA GLY A 267 15.31 55.25 3.72
C GLY A 267 14.78 54.39 4.89
N THR A 268 13.87 53.45 4.61
CA THR A 268 13.32 52.52 5.62
C THR A 268 13.55 51.07 5.23
N ILE A 269 13.63 50.18 6.21
CA ILE A 269 13.81 48.74 5.98
C ILE A 269 12.65 48.09 5.22
N ASP A 270 11.52 48.79 5.07
CA ASP A 270 10.36 48.33 4.28
C ASP A 270 10.58 48.51 2.78
N ASN A 271 11.55 49.34 2.39
CA ASN A 271 11.87 49.64 1.00
C ASN A 271 13.18 48.94 0.61
N ILE A 272 13.13 47.62 0.41
CA ILE A 272 14.27 46.83 -0.07
C ILE A 272 14.48 47.10 -1.56
N VAL A 273 15.63 47.67 -1.90
CA VAL A 273 16.02 48.02 -3.28
C VAL A 273 16.83 46.92 -3.96
N GLY A 274 17.31 45.92 -3.22
CA GLY A 274 17.96 44.73 -3.79
C GLY A 274 18.72 43.91 -2.76
N ILE A 275 19.43 42.88 -3.24
CA ILE A 275 20.26 41.99 -2.41
C ILE A 275 21.72 42.16 -2.81
N LEU A 276 22.59 42.41 -1.83
CA LEU A 276 24.04 42.41 -2.00
C LEU A 276 24.61 41.04 -1.65
N TYR A 277 25.39 40.48 -2.57
CA TYR A 277 26.05 39.20 -2.38
C TYR A 277 27.49 39.43 -1.93
N ALA A 278 27.91 38.81 -0.82
CA ALA A 278 29.26 38.99 -0.28
C ALA A 278 30.35 38.60 -1.30
N LYS A 279 30.11 37.55 -2.09
CA LYS A 279 31.03 37.09 -3.13
C LYS A 279 31.25 38.11 -4.26
N ASP A 280 30.27 38.98 -4.53
CA ASP A 280 30.35 39.97 -5.61
C ASP A 280 31.29 41.13 -5.25
N LEU A 281 31.71 41.22 -3.98
CA LEU A 281 32.70 42.17 -3.48
C LEU A 281 34.15 41.72 -3.77
N LEU A 282 34.39 40.42 -3.99
CA LEU A 282 35.73 39.87 -4.19
C LEU A 282 36.48 40.47 -5.40
N PRO A 283 35.85 40.67 -6.59
CA PRO A 283 36.52 41.30 -7.72
C PRO A 283 36.90 42.76 -7.45
N LEU A 284 36.06 43.49 -6.73
CA LEU A 284 36.30 44.90 -6.37
C LEU A 284 37.49 45.04 -5.44
N TRP A 285 37.62 44.11 -4.50
CA TRP A 285 38.75 44.06 -3.57
C TRP A 285 40.08 43.79 -4.29
N ARG A 286 40.06 42.86 -5.26
CA ARG A 286 41.23 42.56 -6.10
C ARG A 286 41.68 43.78 -6.92
N ASP A 287 40.72 44.49 -7.50
CA ASP A 287 40.98 45.61 -8.41
C ASP A 287 41.11 46.96 -7.64
N ASN A 288 41.10 46.91 -6.30
CA ASN A 288 41.16 48.03 -5.36
C ASN A 288 40.15 49.15 -5.65
N ARG A 289 38.96 48.77 -6.12
CA ARG A 289 37.83 49.65 -6.46
C ARG A 289 36.94 49.81 -5.22
N ARG A 290 37.16 50.88 -4.45
CA ARG A 290 36.47 51.13 -3.17
C ARG A 290 35.41 52.23 -3.22
N ASP A 291 35.36 52.96 -4.31
CA ASP A 291 34.56 54.16 -4.53
C ASP A 291 33.26 53.89 -5.31
N LEU A 292 32.86 52.61 -5.42
CA LEU A 292 31.62 52.24 -6.10
C LEU A 292 30.42 52.36 -5.17
N PRO A 293 29.30 52.94 -5.63
CA PRO A 293 28.06 52.95 -4.88
C PRO A 293 27.47 51.54 -4.82
N LEU A 294 26.87 51.17 -3.67
CA LEU A 294 26.25 49.85 -3.48
C LEU A 294 25.16 49.56 -4.52
N SER A 295 24.44 50.58 -4.97
CA SER A 295 23.36 50.48 -5.97
C SER A 295 23.79 49.81 -7.29
N GLN A 296 25.07 49.87 -7.66
CA GLN A 296 25.59 49.22 -8.87
C GLN A 296 25.89 47.73 -8.69
N LEU A 297 25.86 47.23 -7.46
CA LEU A 297 26.22 45.86 -7.08
C LEU A 297 25.00 45.03 -6.66
N LEU A 298 23.83 45.66 -6.58
CA LEU A 298 22.62 45.02 -6.12
C LEU A 298 22.06 44.09 -7.20
N ARG A 299 21.59 42.93 -6.75
CA ARG A 299 20.74 42.04 -7.54
C ARG A 299 19.28 42.29 -7.17
N GLU A 300 18.39 42.04 -8.11
CA GLU A 300 16.94 42.18 -7.90
C GLU A 300 16.48 41.28 -6.74
N ALA A 301 15.66 41.85 -5.85
CA ALA A 301 15.07 41.11 -4.73
C ALA A 301 13.78 40.42 -5.19
N TYR A 302 13.62 39.15 -4.84
CA TYR A 302 12.40 38.39 -5.09
C TYR A 302 11.49 38.47 -3.86
N PHE A 303 10.24 38.89 -4.05
CA PHE A 303 9.27 39.08 -2.98
C PHE A 303 8.18 38.03 -3.05
N ILE A 304 7.81 37.51 -1.89
CA ILE A 304 6.75 36.50 -1.73
C ILE A 304 5.76 36.93 -0.64
N PRO A 305 4.49 36.47 -0.70
CA PRO A 305 3.57 36.64 0.41
C PRO A 305 3.94 35.70 1.57
N GLU A 306 3.67 36.15 2.81
CA GLU A 306 3.89 35.38 4.04
C GLU A 306 3.16 34.03 4.08
N SER A 307 2.04 33.93 3.37
CA SER A 307 1.19 32.74 3.31
C SER A 307 1.61 31.72 2.25
N LYS A 308 2.68 31.98 1.49
CA LYS A 308 3.17 31.04 0.49
C LYS A 308 3.67 29.76 1.16
N LYS A 309 3.38 28.61 0.57
CA LYS A 309 3.86 27.32 1.09
C LYS A 309 5.35 27.15 0.83
N VAL A 310 6.05 26.49 1.74
CA VAL A 310 7.52 26.38 1.70
C VAL A 310 7.98 25.42 0.60
N ASP A 311 7.23 24.37 0.32
CA ASP A 311 7.48 23.44 -0.79
C ASP A 311 7.44 24.15 -2.15
N GLU A 312 6.42 24.98 -2.40
CA GLU A 312 6.32 25.82 -3.60
C GLU A 312 7.48 26.82 -3.69
N LEU A 313 7.89 27.40 -2.57
CA LEU A 313 9.03 28.32 -2.52
C LEU A 313 10.34 27.61 -2.87
N LEU A 314 10.53 26.38 -2.36
CA LEU A 314 11.74 25.60 -2.61
C LEU A 314 11.90 25.23 -4.10
N GLU A 315 10.80 24.96 -4.80
CA GLU A 315 10.84 24.68 -6.25
C GLU A 315 11.25 25.90 -7.10
N GLU A 316 11.01 27.12 -6.60
CA GLU A 316 11.32 28.36 -7.32
C GLU A 316 12.75 28.88 -7.11
N MET A 317 13.49 28.32 -6.14
CA MET A 317 14.85 28.75 -5.76
C MET A 317 15.96 28.13 -6.61
#